data_AF-A0A7W0JBH4-F1
#
_entry.id   AF-A0A7W0JBH4-F1
#
_cell.length_a   1.000
_cell.length_b   1.000
_cell.length_c   1.000
_cell.angle_alpha   90.00
_cell.angle_beta   90.00
_cell.angle_gamma   90.00
#
_symmetry.space_group_name_H-M   'P 1'
#
loop_
_entity.id
_entity.type
_entity.pdbx_description
1 polymer ?
#
loop_
_entity_poly.entity_id
_entity_poly.type
_entity_poly.pdbx_seq_one_letter_code
_entity_poly.pdbx_strand_id
1 'polypeptide(L)' 'LYAQLAEKATDKPAYEVTTLPSAPVFRRGVHWVTPSLVCQVAFSEWTRDGQLRHPRFLGLRTDKLARDVVRETPDPGTGG' A
#
# COMPACT_ATOMS: atom_id res chain seq x y z
N LEU A 1 -9.93 11.26 7.84
CA LEU A 1 -9.12 10.03 7.72
C LEU A 1 -9.53 8.96 8.73
N TYR A 2 -9.36 9.18 10.04
CA TYR A 2 -9.63 8.14 11.05
C TYR A 2 -11.06 7.57 10.99
N ALA A 3 -12.08 8.42 10.81
CA ALA A 3 -13.47 7.98 10.67
C ALA A 3 -13.70 7.10 9.43
N GLN A 4 -13.09 7.43 8.28
CA GLN A 4 -13.18 6.62 7.06
C GLN A 4 -12.49 5.25 7.20
N LEU A 5 -11.46 5.17 8.04
CA LEU A 5 -10.78 3.91 8.36
C LEU A 5 -11.62 3.05 9.30
N ALA A 6 -12.26 3.66 10.30
CA ALA A 6 -13.11 2.96 11.27
C ALA A 6 -14.30 2.25 10.60
N GLU A 7 -14.95 2.89 9.62
CA GLU A 7 -16.04 2.29 8.85
C GLU A 7 -15.59 1.05 8.07
N LYS A 8 -14.33 1.01 7.65
CA LYS A 8 -13.77 -0.06 6.85
C LYS A 8 -13.11 -1.15 7.68
N ALA A 9 -13.14 -1.05 9.01
CA ALA A 9 -12.40 -1.94 9.91
C ALA A 9 -12.77 -3.41 9.69
N THR A 10 -11.76 -4.29 9.74
CA THR A 10 -11.92 -5.74 9.67
C THR A 10 -11.15 -6.39 10.82
N ASP A 11 -11.57 -7.59 11.24
CA ASP A 11 -10.84 -8.35 12.27
C ASP A 11 -9.65 -9.13 11.71
N LYS A 12 -9.60 -9.26 10.38
CA LYS A 12 -8.63 -10.09 9.66
C LYS A 12 -7.94 -9.30 8.55
N PRO A 13 -6.68 -9.62 8.24
CA PRO A 13 -5.98 -9.04 7.10
C PRO A 13 -6.66 -9.41 5.78
N ALA A 14 -6.52 -8.53 4.79
CA ALA A 14 -6.97 -8.79 3.42
C ALA A 14 -6.08 -9.81 2.67
N TYR A 15 -4.94 -10.20 3.25
CA TYR A 15 -4.01 -11.20 2.70
C TYR A 15 -3.48 -12.12 3.81
N GLU A 16 -3.08 -13.34 3.46
CA GLU A 16 -2.39 -14.21 4.40
C GLU A 16 -0.99 -13.65 4.70
N VAL A 17 -0.84 -13.13 5.90
CA VAL A 17 0.39 -12.51 6.41
C VAL A 17 1.62 -13.40 6.23
N THR A 18 1.45 -14.72 6.30
CA THR A 18 2.51 -15.73 6.21
C THR A 18 3.16 -15.83 4.83
N THR A 19 2.54 -15.33 3.75
CA THR A 19 3.05 -15.50 2.38
C THR A 19 3.93 -14.35 1.89
N LEU A 20 4.17 -13.30 2.69
CA LEU A 20 5.08 -12.24 2.31
C LEU A 20 6.52 -12.56 2.77
N PRO A 21 7.50 -12.67 1.85
CA PRO A 21 8.89 -13.02 2.19
C PRO A 21 9.55 -12.03 3.15
N SER A 22 8.95 -10.85 3.31
CA SER A 22 9.39 -9.76 4.17
C SER A 22 8.20 -9.16 4.93
N ALA A 23 7.26 -10.01 5.38
CA ALA A 23 6.08 -9.61 6.13
C ALA A 23 6.46 -8.58 7.22
N PRO A 24 5.87 -7.37 7.22
CA PRO A 24 6.15 -6.42 8.28
C PRO A 24 5.80 -7.13 9.59
N VAL A 25 6.74 -7.13 10.55
CA VAL A 25 6.45 -7.57 11.92
C VAL A 25 5.22 -6.77 12.34
N PHE A 26 4.05 -7.42 12.42
CA PHE A 26 2.82 -6.75 12.78
C PHE A 26 2.99 -6.24 14.19
N ARG A 27 3.36 -4.98 14.29
CA ARG A 27 3.54 -4.33 15.57
C ARG A 27 2.17 -4.26 16.23
N ARG A 28 2.16 -4.48 17.52
CA ARG A 28 0.99 -4.26 18.38
C ARG A 28 0.37 -2.88 18.04
N GLY A 29 -0.94 -2.83 17.77
CA GLY A 29 -1.64 -1.60 17.37
C GLY A 29 -1.96 -1.45 15.88
N VAL A 30 -1.88 -2.51 15.08
CA VAL A 30 -2.39 -2.52 13.71
C VAL A 30 -3.92 -2.66 13.72
N HIS A 31 -4.60 -1.82 12.94
CA HIS A 31 -6.03 -1.94 12.64
C HIS A 31 -6.19 -2.35 11.19
N TRP A 32 -6.85 -3.48 10.95
CA TRP A 32 -7.13 -3.93 9.60
C TRP A 32 -8.33 -3.20 9.03
N VAL A 33 -8.31 -2.95 7.73
CA VAL A 33 -9.39 -2.31 6.99
C VAL A 33 -9.61 -3.01 5.65
N THR A 34 -10.82 -2.90 5.12
CA THR A 34 -11.21 -3.35 3.79
C THR A 34 -10.37 -2.61 2.73
N PRO A 35 -9.69 -3.31 1.80
CA PRO A 35 -8.74 -2.74 0.85
C PRO A 35 -9.45 -1.98 -0.29
N SER A 36 -10.05 -0.84 0.05
CA SER A 36 -10.85 -0.02 -0.87
C SER A 36 -10.34 1.42 -1.00
N LEU A 37 -9.37 1.81 -0.16
CA LEU A 37 -8.75 3.13 -0.20
C LEU A 37 -7.45 3.06 -0.99
N VAL A 38 -7.25 4.02 -1.88
CA VAL A 38 -6.00 4.20 -2.63
C VAL A 38 -5.27 5.41 -2.08
N CYS A 39 -3.95 5.31 -1.96
CA CYS A 39 -3.09 6.42 -1.64
C CYS A 39 -2.00 6.61 -2.69
N GLN A 40 -1.48 7.82 -2.77
CA GLN A 40 -0.28 8.13 -3.51
C GLN A 40 0.91 8.18 -2.56
N VAL A 41 2.00 7.53 -2.96
CA VAL A 41 3.23 7.42 -2.17
C VAL A 41 4.41 7.78 -3.05
N ALA A 42 5.26 8.70 -2.59
CA ALA A 42 6.57 8.92 -3.18
C ALA A 42 7.58 7.95 -2.54
N PHE A 43 8.45 7.34 -3.34
CA PHE A 43 9.47 6.40 -2.87
C PHE A 43 10.70 6.47 -3.78
N SER A 44 11.84 5.94 -3.32
CA SER A 44 13.10 6.02 -4.09
C SER A 44 13.26 4.86 -5.08
N GLU A 45 12.97 3.63 -4.64
CA GLU A 45 13.05 2.44 -5.48
C GLU A 45 12.21 1.29 -4.89
N TRP A 46 11.94 0.29 -5.73
CA TRP A 46 11.46 -1.01 -5.27
C TRP A 46 12.64 -1.85 -4.79
N THR A 47 12.53 -2.44 -3.60
CA THR A 47 13.53 -3.41 -3.11
C THR A 47 13.39 -4.75 -3.85
N ARG A 48 14.43 -5.61 -3.73
CA ARG A 48 14.39 -6.98 -4.28
C ARG A 48 13.22 -7.79 -3.74
N ASP A 49 12.82 -7.53 -2.49
CA ASP A 49 11.71 -8.20 -1.80
C ASP A 49 10.34 -7.57 -2.11
N GLY A 50 10.28 -6.62 -3.05
CA GLY A 50 9.03 -5.99 -3.49
C GLY A 50 8.48 -4.92 -2.55
N GLN A 51 9.30 -4.34 -1.68
CA GLN A 51 8.90 -3.23 -0.81
C GLN A 51 9.29 -1.86 -1.37
N LEU A 52 8.66 -0.79 -0.88
CA LEU A 52 9.05 0.58 -1.20
C LEU A 52 10.20 1.02 -0.29
N ARG A 53 11.30 1.53 -0.88
CA ARG A 53 12.38 2.17 -0.11
C ARG A 53 12.07 3.64 0.17
N HIS A 54 12.21 4.04 1.44
CA HIS A 54 11.93 5.40 1.94
C HIS A 54 10.56 5.97 1.51
N PRO A 55 9.44 5.25 1.76
CA PRO A 55 8.12 5.70 1.33
C PRO A 55 7.66 6.94 2.09
N ARG A 56 7.00 7.86 1.39
CA ARG A 56 6.36 9.07 1.92
C ARG A 56 4.93 9.15 1.43
N PHE A 57 3.99 9.23 2.36
CA PHE A 57 2.58 9.43 2.04
C PHE A 57 2.36 10.83 1.46
N LEU A 58 1.73 10.91 0.28
CA LEU A 58 1.38 12.17 -0.35
C LEU A 58 -0.10 12.52 -0.16
N GLY A 59 -0.98 11.52 -0.17
CA GLY A 59 -2.43 11.75 -0.03
C GLY A 59 -3.26 10.53 -0.41
N LEU A 60 -4.57 10.61 -0.16
CA LEU A 60 -5.54 9.65 -0.69
C LEU A 60 -5.92 10.01 -2.12
N ARG A 61 -6.17 8.99 -2.95
CA ARG A 61 -6.69 9.11 -4.31
C ARG A 61 -8.12 8.62 -4.34
N THR A 62 -9.06 9.56 -4.35
CA THR A 62 -10.49 9.27 -4.52
C THR A 62 -10.87 9.06 -5.98
N ASP A 63 -9.97 9.38 -6.90
CA ASP A 63 -10.13 9.32 -8.35
C ASP A 63 -9.72 7.96 -8.95
N LYS A 64 -9.08 7.08 -8.17
CA LYS A 64 -8.58 5.78 -8.62
C LYS A 64 -9.20 4.63 -7.81
N LEU A 65 -9.65 3.58 -8.49
CA LEU A 65 -10.19 2.39 -7.83
C LEU A 65 -9.05 1.49 -7.33
N ALA A 66 -9.25 0.85 -6.18
CA ALA A 66 -8.26 -0.05 -5.57
C ALA A 66 -7.84 -1.21 -6.49
N ARG A 67 -8.78 -1.75 -7.28
CA ARG A 67 -8.51 -2.83 -8.24
C ARG A 67 -7.63 -2.43 -9.42
N ASP A 68 -7.51 -1.12 -9.70
CA ASP A 68 -6.71 -0.59 -10.81
C ASP A 68 -5.28 -0.23 -10.37
N VAL A 69 -4.94 -0.46 -9.09
CA VAL A 69 -3.59 -0.23 -8.56
C VAL A 69 -2.73 -1.45 -8.88
N VAL A 70 -1.76 -1.25 -9.77
CA VAL A 70 -0.75 -2.25 -10.14
C VAL A 70 0.65 -1.70 -9.88
N ARG A 71 1.65 -2.60 -9.80
CA ARG A 71 3.06 -2.18 -9.69
C ARG A 71 3.46 -1.43 -10.95
N GLU A 72 3.78 -0.15 -10.79
CA GLU A 72 4.26 0.69 -11.89
C GLU A 72 5.65 0.22 -12.32
N THR A 73 5.84 0.13 -13.63
CA THR A 73 7.15 -0.09 -14.26
C THR A 73 7.60 1.24 -14.85
N PRO A 74 8.89 1.62 -14.73
CA PRO A 74 9.39 2.80 -15.40
C PRO A 74 9.10 2.68 -16.89
N ASP A 75 8.50 3.72 -17.48
CA ASP A 75 8.37 3.80 -18.93
C ASP A 75 9.80 3.83 -19.52
N PRO A 76 10.18 2.90 -20.40
CA PRO A 76 11.48 2.93 -21.05
C PRO A 76 11.77 4.24 -21.82
N GLY A 77 10.75 5.06 -22.09
CA GLY A 77 10.87 6.33 -22.82
C GLY A 77 11.19 7.60 -22.00
N THR A 78 11.27 7.55 -20.67
CA THR A 78 11.47 8.77 -19.83
C THR A 78 12.92 8.94 -19.32
N GLY A 79 13.91 8.36 -20.01
CA GLY A 79 15.33 8.63 -19.80
C GLY A 79 15.88 9.53 -20.90
N GLY A 80 15.86 10.85 -20.69
CA GLY A 80 16.62 11.84 -21.47
C GLY A 80 17.88 12.25 -20.72
#